data_AF-A0A7R9VPZ2-F1
#
_entry.id   AF-A0A7R9VPZ2-F1
#
_cell.length_a   1.000
_cell.length_b   1.000
_cell.length_c   1.000
_cell.angle_alpha   90.00
_cell.angle_beta   90.00
_cell.angle_gamma   90.00
#
_symmetry.space_group_name_H-M   'P 1'
#
loop_
_entity.id
_entity.type
_entity.pdbx_description
1 polymer ?
#
loop_
_entity_poly.entity_id
_entity_poly.type
_entity_poly.pdbx_seq_one_letter_code
_entity_poly.pdbx_strand_id
1 'polypeptide(L)'
;TGYHWTDVSCEVLIKVTDDDNLPGWIAIVHNTTSKARVAEHVDETSENFFPAIWDSPTSYPRKEDMCGGSGSGCEVLEDGSGCLCATSVSESVGFDVMPPSVEDSLRKLFIAAVDPATLAPQNYETEADPATGIVAHKKIGGNGGAAFDTDTVF
;
A
#
# COMPACT_ATOMS: atom_id res chain seq x y z
N THR A 1 -2.96 9.49 -20.95
CA THR A 1 -2.01 8.39 -21.11
C THR A 1 -2.51 7.24 -20.26
N GLY A 2 -2.69 6.06 -20.86
CA GLY A 2 -3.46 4.96 -20.27
C GLY A 2 -2.61 3.87 -19.64
N TYR A 3 -3.23 3.13 -18.72
CA TYR A 3 -2.74 1.87 -18.18
C TYR A 3 -2.52 0.87 -19.32
N HIS A 4 -1.37 0.20 -19.31
CA HIS A 4 -1.01 -0.81 -20.29
C HIS A 4 -0.46 -2.03 -19.56
N TRP A 5 -0.81 -3.21 -20.07
CA TRP A 5 -0.27 -4.47 -19.58
C TRP A 5 1.22 -4.54 -19.93
N THR A 6 2.00 -5.08 -19.00
CA THR A 6 3.45 -5.28 -19.14
C THR A 6 3.79 -6.71 -18.80
N ASP A 7 4.77 -7.25 -19.52
CA ASP A 7 5.27 -8.62 -19.36
C ASP A 7 6.34 -8.69 -18.24
N VAL A 8 6.66 -7.53 -17.65
CA VAL A 8 7.63 -7.37 -16.57
C VAL A 8 7.05 -7.92 -15.27
N SER A 9 7.93 -8.39 -14.36
CA SER A 9 7.53 -8.86 -13.03
C SER A 9 6.63 -7.82 -12.34
N CYS A 10 5.57 -8.27 -11.67
CA CYS A 10 4.75 -7.42 -10.79
C CYS A 10 5.50 -6.99 -9.52
N GLU A 11 6.84 -6.98 -9.55
CA GLU A 11 7.65 -6.54 -8.43
C GLU A 11 7.33 -5.09 -8.11
N VAL A 12 7.01 -4.88 -6.85
CA VAL A 12 6.81 -3.56 -6.27
C VAL A 12 8.18 -3.04 -5.87
N LEU A 13 8.52 -1.87 -6.40
CA LEU A 13 9.70 -1.12 -6.03
C LEU A 13 9.26 0.01 -5.11
N ILE A 14 10.05 0.29 -4.10
CA ILE A 14 9.89 1.49 -3.28
C ILE A 14 11.07 2.42 -3.47
N LYS A 15 10.79 3.72 -3.57
CA LYS A 15 11.78 4.77 -3.32
C LYS A 15 11.51 5.32 -1.93
N VAL A 16 12.54 5.38 -1.08
CA VAL A 16 12.50 6.16 0.16
C VAL A 16 13.15 7.51 -0.12
N THR A 17 12.52 8.58 0.36
CA THR A 17 13.00 9.95 0.15
C THR A 17 14.29 10.23 0.93
N ASP A 18 15.07 11.17 0.43
CA ASP A 18 16.19 11.82 1.11
C ASP A 18 15.90 13.25 1.55
N ASP A 19 14.63 13.66 1.52
CA ASP A 19 14.21 14.95 2.04
C ASP A 19 14.10 14.87 3.57
N ASP A 20 15.02 15.55 4.25
CA ASP A 20 15.04 15.73 5.70
C ASP A 20 13.74 16.37 6.25
N ASN A 21 12.97 17.05 5.39
CA ASN A 21 11.67 17.63 5.76
C ASN A 21 10.50 16.66 5.61
N LEU A 22 10.67 15.57 4.86
CA LEU A 22 9.68 14.50 4.65
C LEU A 22 10.25 13.12 5.02
N PRO A 23 10.77 12.95 6.26
CA PRO A 23 11.44 11.72 6.67
C PRO A 23 10.47 10.54 6.64
N GLY A 24 10.88 9.45 5.99
CA GLY A 24 10.12 8.20 5.93
C GLY A 24 8.91 8.21 4.99
N TRP A 25 8.77 9.20 4.13
CA TRP A 25 7.82 9.11 3.01
C TRP A 25 8.34 8.09 1.98
N ILE A 26 7.41 7.48 1.24
CA ILE A 26 7.74 6.49 0.22
C ILE A 26 6.98 6.78 -1.07
N ALA A 27 7.58 6.39 -2.20
CA ALA A 27 6.86 6.22 -3.46
C ALA A 27 6.78 4.72 -3.81
N ILE A 28 5.58 4.25 -4.15
CA ILE A 28 5.38 2.91 -4.71
C ILE A 28 5.45 2.97 -6.23
N VAL A 29 6.28 2.11 -6.82
CA VAL A 29 6.42 2.02 -8.27
C VAL A 29 6.38 0.58 -8.73
N HIS A 30 5.60 0.32 -9.77
CA HIS A 30 5.66 -0.95 -10.48
C HIS A 30 6.87 -0.97 -11.41
N ASN A 31 7.55 -2.11 -11.44
CA ASN A 31 8.64 -2.33 -12.38
C ASN A 31 8.15 -2.09 -13.83
N THR A 32 8.80 -1.19 -14.55
CA THR A 32 8.45 -0.82 -15.93
C THR A 32 9.71 -0.85 -16.80
N THR A 33 9.54 -1.21 -18.07
CA THR A 33 10.62 -1.23 -19.07
C THR A 33 11.25 0.14 -19.32
N SER A 34 10.57 1.23 -18.95
CA SER A 34 11.02 2.60 -19.19
C SER A 34 11.41 3.32 -17.90
N LYS A 35 12.72 3.37 -17.60
CA LYS A 35 13.26 4.08 -16.41
C LYS A 35 12.90 5.57 -16.35
N ALA A 36 12.71 6.23 -17.50
CA ALA A 36 12.28 7.62 -17.54
C ALA A 36 10.88 7.83 -16.90
N ARG A 37 10.01 6.82 -16.95
CA ARG A 37 8.68 6.87 -16.31
C ARG A 37 8.74 6.54 -14.83
N VAL A 38 9.74 5.77 -14.40
CA VAL A 38 9.97 5.54 -12.97
C VAL A 38 10.27 6.85 -12.27
N ALA A 39 11.13 7.70 -12.85
CA ALA A 39 11.45 9.02 -12.32
C ALA A 39 10.20 9.90 -12.11
N GLU A 40 9.27 9.93 -13.07
CA GLU A 40 8.00 10.68 -12.95
C GLU A 40 7.08 10.12 -11.84
N HIS A 41 7.08 8.80 -11.62
CA HIS A 41 6.20 8.16 -10.64
C HIS A 41 6.77 8.15 -9.22
N VAL A 42 8.07 8.40 -9.04
CA VAL A 42 8.72 8.56 -7.73
C VAL A 42 8.94 10.02 -7.31
N ASP A 43 8.51 10.97 -8.13
CA ASP A 43 8.58 12.39 -7.81
C ASP A 43 7.64 12.71 -6.63
N GLU A 44 8.01 13.69 -5.81
CA GLU A 44 7.23 14.10 -4.64
C GLU A 44 5.83 14.63 -4.99
N THR A 45 5.61 15.03 -6.26
CA THR A 45 4.31 15.47 -6.77
C THR A 45 3.44 14.33 -7.31
N SER A 46 3.96 13.10 -7.34
CA SER A 46 3.24 11.91 -7.77
C SER A 46 2.18 11.49 -6.76
N GLU A 47 1.02 11.02 -7.24
CA GLU A 47 -0.02 10.42 -6.39
C GLU A 47 0.48 9.15 -5.68
N ASN A 48 1.57 8.55 -6.16
CA ASN A 48 2.17 7.37 -5.54
C ASN A 48 3.11 7.73 -4.37
N PHE A 49 3.33 9.02 -4.09
CA PHE A 49 4.18 9.51 -3.01
C PHE A 49 3.36 9.87 -1.78
N PHE A 50 3.59 9.18 -0.67
CA PHE A 50 2.78 9.33 0.53
C PHE A 50 3.58 9.05 1.82
N PRO A 51 3.12 9.58 2.97
CA PRO A 51 3.72 9.27 4.25
C PRO A 51 3.44 7.81 4.63
N ALA A 52 4.50 7.02 4.83
CA ALA A 52 4.36 5.69 5.41
C ALA A 52 4.27 5.78 6.95
N ILE A 53 3.51 4.86 7.54
CA ILE A 53 3.45 4.70 8.99
C ILE A 53 4.54 3.70 9.39
N TRP A 54 5.44 4.14 10.27
CA TRP A 54 6.53 3.33 10.80
C TRP A 54 6.34 3.09 12.30
N ASP A 55 6.88 1.99 12.82
CA ASP A 55 6.79 1.64 14.25
C ASP A 55 7.37 2.71 15.17
N SER A 56 8.36 3.47 14.68
CA SER A 56 8.95 4.62 15.33
C SER A 56 9.25 5.73 14.32
N PRO A 57 9.16 7.02 14.71
CA PRO A 57 9.48 8.16 13.84
C PRO A 57 10.90 8.14 13.25
N THR A 58 11.80 7.32 13.79
CA THR A 58 13.20 7.20 13.36
C THR A 58 13.54 5.82 12.79
N SER A 59 12.56 4.92 12.69
CA SER A 59 12.77 3.53 12.25
C SER A 59 12.62 3.30 10.75
N TYR A 60 12.39 4.36 9.97
CA TYR A 60 12.31 4.24 8.53
C TYR A 60 13.71 3.95 7.93
N PRO A 61 13.78 3.15 6.84
CA PRO A 61 15.04 2.88 6.16
C PRO A 61 15.65 4.17 5.62
N ARG A 62 16.91 4.47 5.94
CA ARG A 62 17.57 5.67 5.40
C ARG A 62 18.21 5.40 4.06
N LYS A 63 18.30 6.42 3.21
CA LYS A 63 18.97 6.35 1.91
C LYS A 63 20.40 5.84 2.04
N GLU A 64 21.15 6.28 3.05
CA GLU A 64 22.55 5.88 3.25
C GLU A 64 22.67 4.37 3.52
N ASP A 65 21.68 3.81 4.23
CA ASP A 65 21.63 2.39 4.58
C ASP A 65 21.16 1.54 3.40
N MET A 66 20.20 2.03 2.61
CA MET A 66 19.62 1.31 1.47
C MET A 66 20.48 1.41 0.20
N CYS A 67 21.07 2.56 -0.07
CA CYS A 67 21.73 2.83 -1.35
C CYS A 67 23.26 2.65 -1.31
N GLY A 68 23.86 2.44 -0.12
CA GLY A 68 25.32 2.40 0.07
C GLY A 68 25.97 1.01 0.18
N GLY A 69 25.21 -0.05 0.40
CA GLY A 69 25.76 -1.38 0.70
C GLY A 69 25.95 -2.27 -0.52
N SER A 70 27.13 -2.91 -0.67
CA SER A 70 27.46 -3.93 -1.68
C SER A 70 26.63 -5.24 -1.60
N GLY A 71 25.46 -5.19 -0.96
CA GLY A 71 24.48 -6.28 -0.84
C GLY A 71 23.06 -5.78 -0.56
N SER A 72 22.76 -4.50 -0.80
CA SER A 72 21.46 -3.91 -0.44
C SER A 72 20.30 -4.35 -1.34
N GLY A 73 20.59 -4.92 -2.52
CA GLY A 73 19.55 -5.33 -3.48
C GLY A 73 18.79 -4.15 -4.09
N CYS A 74 19.23 -2.92 -3.86
CA CYS A 74 18.62 -1.70 -4.37
C CYS A 74 19.38 -1.14 -5.57
N GLU A 75 18.64 -0.60 -6.55
CA GLU A 75 19.19 0.06 -7.73
C GLU A 75 19.30 1.57 -7.49
N VAL A 76 20.53 2.12 -7.48
CA VAL A 76 20.75 3.57 -7.36
C VAL A 76 20.31 4.29 -8.63
N LEU A 77 19.51 5.35 -8.46
CA LEU A 77 19.06 6.18 -9.58
C LEU A 77 20.24 7.00 -10.14
N GLU A 78 20.35 7.08 -11.46
CA GLU A 78 21.47 7.78 -12.14
C GLU A 78 21.54 9.28 -11.81
N ASP A 79 20.41 9.89 -11.45
CA ASP A 79 20.31 11.29 -11.03
C ASP A 79 20.76 11.54 -9.57
N GLY A 80 21.08 10.48 -8.83
CA GLY A 80 21.49 10.56 -7.43
C GLY A 80 20.35 10.88 -6.45
N SER A 81 19.09 10.94 -6.91
CA SER A 81 17.92 11.30 -6.10
C SER A 81 17.47 10.20 -5.13
N GLY A 82 18.11 9.04 -5.13
CA GLY A 82 17.75 7.90 -4.28
C GLY A 82 18.14 6.56 -4.88
N CYS A 83 17.53 5.50 -4.35
CA CYS A 83 17.57 4.18 -4.94
C CYS A 83 16.18 3.52 -4.92
N LEU A 84 15.99 2.56 -5.81
CA LEU A 84 14.80 1.71 -5.91
C LEU A 84 15.11 0.38 -5.27
N CYS A 85 14.31 0.00 -4.29
CA CYS A 85 14.49 -1.28 -3.61
C CYS A 85 13.31 -2.19 -3.94
N ALA A 86 13.61 -3.42 -4.36
CA ALA A 86 12.58 -4.44 -4.48
C ALA A 86 11.99 -4.70 -3.09
N THR A 87 10.66 -4.68 -3.01
CA THR A 87 9.95 -4.98 -1.78
C THR A 87 8.88 -6.05 -2.04
N SER A 88 8.54 -6.78 -0.98
CA SER A 88 7.40 -7.67 -0.95
C SER A 88 6.27 -7.00 -0.20
N VAL A 89 5.08 -6.96 -0.80
CA VAL A 89 3.87 -6.56 -0.09
C VAL A 89 3.43 -7.74 0.77
N SER A 90 3.33 -7.52 2.08
CA SER A 90 2.68 -8.46 2.99
C SER A 90 1.35 -7.87 3.41
N GLU A 91 0.28 -8.54 3.03
CA GLU A 91 -1.06 -8.19 3.47
C GLU A 91 -1.30 -8.79 4.86
N SER A 92 -1.91 -8.01 5.75
CA SER A 92 -2.34 -8.49 7.05
C SER A 92 -3.74 -7.96 7.34
N VAL A 93 -4.48 -8.68 8.18
CA VAL A 93 -5.85 -8.33 8.53
C VAL A 93 -5.85 -7.01 9.31
N GLY A 94 -6.35 -5.92 8.71
CA GLY A 94 -6.38 -4.60 9.34
C GLY A 94 -7.41 -4.49 10.47
N PHE A 95 -8.46 -5.31 10.40
CA PHE A 95 -9.53 -5.38 11.39
C PHE A 95 -9.88 -6.84 11.63
N ASP A 96 -9.76 -7.30 12.87
CA ASP A 96 -10.21 -8.61 13.33
C ASP A 96 -11.61 -8.55 13.98
N VAL A 97 -12.11 -7.32 14.21
CA VAL A 97 -13.43 -7.00 14.76
C VAL A 97 -13.95 -5.68 14.16
N MET A 98 -15.25 -5.42 14.32
CA MET A 98 -15.87 -4.14 13.96
C MET A 98 -15.16 -2.98 14.68
N PRO A 99 -14.70 -1.94 13.96
CA PRO A 99 -14.06 -0.80 14.60
C PRO A 99 -15.06 -0.02 15.47
N PRO A 100 -14.60 0.56 16.60
CA PRO A 100 -15.48 1.24 17.55
C PRO A 100 -15.91 2.64 17.10
N SER A 101 -15.32 3.18 16.03
CA SER A 101 -15.64 4.51 15.50
C SER A 101 -15.28 4.63 14.02
N VAL A 102 -15.93 5.59 13.33
CA VAL A 102 -15.59 5.96 11.94
C VAL A 102 -14.15 6.46 11.84
N GLU A 103 -13.66 7.17 12.86
CA GLU A 103 -12.27 7.65 12.88
C GLU A 103 -11.27 6.50 12.95
N ASP A 104 -11.54 5.48 13.78
CA ASP A 104 -10.68 4.29 13.85
C ASP A 104 -10.75 3.45 12.58
N SER A 105 -11.90 3.44 11.89
CA SER A 105 -12.02 2.86 10.56
C SER A 105 -11.13 3.59 9.56
N LEU A 106 -11.27 4.91 9.44
CA LEU A 106 -10.50 5.74 8.49
C LEU A 106 -8.98 5.73 8.76
N ARG A 107 -8.56 5.57 10.02
CA ARG A 107 -7.13 5.47 10.37
C ARG A 107 -6.45 4.21 9.86
N LYS A 108 -7.22 3.14 9.63
CA LYS A 108 -6.71 1.82 9.23
C LYS A 108 -7.16 1.42 7.82
N LEU A 109 -8.08 2.17 7.21
CA LEU A 109 -8.56 1.91 5.86
C LEU A 109 -7.45 2.20 4.85
N PHE A 110 -7.04 1.19 4.09
CA PHE A 110 -6.21 1.40 2.90
C PHE A 110 -7.11 1.88 1.74
N ILE A 111 -6.63 2.88 1.01
CA ILE A 111 -7.37 3.52 -0.09
C ILE A 111 -7.60 2.49 -1.21
N ALA A 112 -8.82 2.49 -1.78
CA ALA A 112 -9.33 1.66 -2.88
C ALA A 112 -10.16 0.40 -2.55
N ALA A 113 -11.01 0.47 -1.52
CA ALA A 113 -12.12 -0.47 -1.38
C ALA A 113 -13.19 -0.23 -2.47
N VAL A 114 -13.55 -1.27 -3.22
CA VAL A 114 -14.66 -1.26 -4.20
C VAL A 114 -15.91 -1.81 -3.53
N ASP A 115 -17.07 -1.20 -3.77
CA ASP A 115 -18.37 -1.70 -3.28
C ASP A 115 -18.57 -3.18 -3.69
N PRO A 116 -18.57 -4.13 -2.74
CA PRO A 116 -18.69 -5.55 -3.05
C PRO A 116 -20.01 -5.90 -3.74
N ALA A 117 -21.06 -5.09 -3.55
CA ALA A 117 -22.35 -5.27 -4.20
C ALA A 117 -22.26 -5.08 -5.73
N THR A 118 -21.25 -4.35 -6.21
CA THR A 118 -21.04 -4.11 -7.65
C THR A 118 -20.29 -5.23 -8.36
N LEU A 119 -19.46 -5.99 -7.62
CA LEU A 119 -18.59 -7.02 -8.20
C LEU A 119 -19.09 -8.44 -7.96
N ALA A 120 -19.51 -8.77 -6.73
CA ALA A 120 -19.91 -10.14 -6.36
C ALA A 120 -20.71 -10.18 -5.04
N PRO A 121 -21.95 -9.66 -5.00
CA PRO A 121 -22.73 -9.55 -3.75
C PRO A 121 -22.97 -10.89 -3.04
N GLN A 122 -23.03 -12.01 -3.77
CA GLN A 122 -23.26 -13.35 -3.21
C GLN A 122 -22.03 -13.91 -2.47
N ASN A 123 -20.87 -13.27 -2.59
CA ASN A 123 -19.64 -13.71 -1.96
C ASN A 123 -19.37 -13.01 -0.63
N TYR A 124 -20.27 -12.12 -0.18
CA TYR A 124 -20.07 -11.31 1.01
C TYR A 124 -21.28 -11.37 1.95
N GLU A 125 -21.01 -11.44 3.25
CA GLU A 125 -21.99 -11.22 4.31
C GLU A 125 -21.81 -9.80 4.86
N THR A 126 -22.92 -9.09 5.06
CA THR A 126 -22.89 -7.70 5.53
C THR A 126 -23.25 -7.62 7.01
N GLU A 127 -22.43 -6.94 7.79
CA GLU A 127 -22.65 -6.63 9.19
C GLU A 127 -22.68 -5.11 9.36
N ALA A 128 -23.75 -4.57 9.95
CA ALA A 128 -23.87 -3.13 10.19
C ALA A 128 -23.95 -2.86 11.69
N ASP A 129 -23.14 -1.92 12.17
CA ASP A 129 -23.23 -1.42 13.53
C ASP A 129 -24.14 -0.17 13.58
N PRO A 130 -25.32 -0.25 14.21
CA PRO A 130 -26.24 0.87 14.28
C PRO A 130 -25.76 2.01 15.19
N ALA A 131 -24.79 1.78 16.08
CA ALA A 131 -24.26 2.82 16.97
C ALA A 131 -23.26 3.74 16.25
N THR A 132 -22.41 3.16 15.41
CA THR A 132 -21.38 3.89 14.67
C THR A 132 -21.77 4.20 13.23
N GLY A 133 -22.75 3.47 12.67
CA GLY A 133 -23.15 3.55 11.26
C GLY A 133 -22.18 2.83 10.31
N ILE A 134 -21.20 2.10 10.85
CA ILE A 134 -20.20 1.37 10.06
C ILE A 134 -20.83 0.11 9.48
N VAL A 135 -20.53 -0.16 8.21
CA VAL A 135 -20.96 -1.37 7.50
C VAL A 135 -19.70 -2.13 7.12
N ALA A 136 -19.65 -3.42 7.43
CA ALA A 136 -18.57 -4.32 7.05
C ALA A 136 -19.12 -5.41 6.11
N HIS A 137 -18.44 -5.61 4.99
CA HIS A 137 -18.70 -6.67 4.03
C HIS A 137 -17.60 -7.72 4.14
N LYS A 138 -17.91 -8.84 4.78
CA LYS A 138 -16.97 -9.93 5.05
C LYS A 138 -17.12 -11.00 3.98
N LYS A 139 -16.01 -11.45 3.39
CA LYS A 139 -16.05 -12.49 2.37
C LYS A 139 -16.50 -13.81 2.97
N ILE A 140 -17.40 -14.51 2.30
CA ILE A 140 -17.85 -15.85 2.71
C ILE A 140 -16.74 -16.83 2.36
N GLY A 141 -16.14 -17.43 3.38
CA GLY A 141 -15.12 -18.46 3.21
C GLY A 141 -15.69 -19.76 2.66
N GLY A 142 -14.82 -20.66 2.17
CA GLY A 142 -15.22 -21.95 1.59
C GLY A 142 -16.02 -22.88 2.52
N ASN A 143 -16.04 -22.59 3.83
CA ASN A 143 -16.84 -23.31 4.84
C ASN A 143 -18.23 -22.69 5.08
N GLY A 144 -18.63 -21.66 4.32
CA GLY A 144 -19.95 -21.04 4.40
C GLY A 144 -20.15 -20.02 5.52
N GLY A 145 -19.09 -19.64 6.24
CA GLY A 145 -19.11 -18.56 7.23
C GLY A 145 -18.25 -17.38 6.80
N ALA A 146 -18.64 -16.16 7.16
CA ALA A 146 -17.86 -14.95 6.93
C ALA A 146 -17.18 -14.48 8.22
N ALA A 147 -15.89 -14.16 8.12
CA ALA A 147 -15.09 -13.64 9.23
C ALA A 147 -14.39 -12.36 8.78
N PHE A 148 -13.93 -11.57 9.75
CA PHE A 148 -13.03 -10.46 9.46
C PHE A 148 -11.67 -11.01 8.98
N ASP A 149 -11.30 -10.66 7.76
CA ASP A 149 -10.05 -11.05 7.10
C ASP A 149 -9.53 -9.94 6.16
N THR A 150 -8.46 -10.23 5.42
CA THR A 150 -7.84 -9.30 4.45
C THR A 150 -8.76 -8.90 3.30
N ASP A 151 -9.84 -9.64 3.06
CA ASP A 151 -10.83 -9.35 2.03
C ASP A 151 -12.03 -8.54 2.56
N THR A 152 -12.01 -8.12 3.84
CA THR A 152 -13.10 -7.32 4.44
C THR A 152 -13.11 -5.91 3.89
N VAL A 153 -14.30 -5.46 3.46
CA VAL A 153 -14.53 -4.10 2.95
C VAL A 153 -15.42 -3.34 3.92
N PHE A 154 -15.05 -2.10 4.29
CA PHE A 154 -15.86 -1.21 5.12
C PHE A 154 -16.37 0.00 4.32
#